data_AF-A0A1D1YF57-F1
#
_entry.id   AF-A0A1D1YF57-F1
#
_cell.length_a   1.000
_cell.length_b   1.000
_cell.length_c   1.000
_cell.angle_alpha   90.00
_cell.angle_beta   90.00
_cell.angle_gamma   90.00
#
_symmetry.space_group_name_H-M   'P 1'
#
loop_
_entity.id
_entity.type
_entity.pdbx_description
1 polymer ?
#
loop_
_entity_poly.entity_id
_entity_poly.type
_entity_poly.pdbx_seq_one_letter_code
_entity_poly.pdbx_strand_id
1 'polypeptide(L)'
;RHLISAVDNPPQARRCGCCGCVTAATRQWTGKRGEAAAAAAAATKRGRGMAGRALLSPHNGLSIVPPLSSICSSGACHLGAALRIRPRQPAAASMSSPSSRRSELRGQMEAAMPAKAESFVLTTPLYYVNAPPHMGSAYTTIAADAIARFQRLVGKRVILVTGTDEHGEKIATAAAASGSSPNEHCDTVSRAYRLLWKELDISYDKFIRTTNPNHEAVVKEFYSRVLSSGDIYRADYEGLYCVNCEEYKDEKELLENNCCPMHLKPCVKRKEDNYFFALSKYQKSLEELLTCNPNFVQPSFRLNEVQSWIKSGLRDFSISRASVEWGIPVPNDRKQTIYVWFDALLGYVSSLLKEGEEPTLDKAISSGWPASLHLIGKDILRFHAVYWPAMLMSAGLMLPKVVFGHGFLTKLCLFF
;
A
#
# COMPACT_ATOMS: atom_id res chain seq x y z
N ARG A 1 37.26 -39.96 18.40
CA ARG A 1 38.44 -39.96 19.29
C ARG A 1 39.07 -38.58 19.16
N HIS A 2 38.64 -37.64 20.00
CA HIS A 2 39.47 -36.88 20.99
C HIS A 2 40.23 -35.71 20.34
N LEU A 3 40.27 -34.45 20.80
CA LEU A 3 39.85 -33.66 21.98
C LEU A 3 39.97 -32.17 21.52
N ILE A 4 39.00 -31.25 21.71
CA ILE A 4 38.78 -30.30 22.83
C ILE A 4 40.01 -29.55 23.36
N SER A 5 40.05 -28.22 23.19
CA SER A 5 40.08 -27.13 24.22
C SER A 5 40.47 -25.80 23.54
N ALA A 6 39.69 -24.71 23.54
CA ALA A 6 39.50 -23.72 24.63
C ALA A 6 40.83 -23.15 25.19
N VAL A 7 41.05 -21.89 25.57
CA VAL A 7 40.35 -20.59 25.68
C VAL A 7 41.47 -19.63 26.19
N ASP A 8 41.45 -18.33 25.83
CA ASP A 8 41.72 -17.17 26.72
C ASP A 8 42.36 -15.94 26.06
N ASN A 9 41.89 -14.78 26.53
CA ASN A 9 42.15 -13.41 26.11
C ASN A 9 42.75 -12.64 27.34
N PRO A 10 42.97 -11.31 27.26
CA PRO A 10 44.22 -10.56 27.03
C PRO A 10 44.91 -10.05 28.33
N PRO A 11 46.05 -9.30 28.26
CA PRO A 11 46.59 -8.61 29.43
C PRO A 11 46.19 -7.12 29.52
N GLN A 12 45.81 -6.69 30.72
CA GLN A 12 45.81 -5.29 31.19
C GLN A 12 47.15 -4.94 31.86
N ALA A 13 47.62 -3.70 31.67
CA ALA A 13 48.50 -2.97 32.60
C ALA A 13 48.44 -1.47 32.25
N ARG A 14 48.57 -0.48 33.14
CA ARG A 14 48.53 -0.33 34.60
C ARG A 14 48.34 1.17 34.86
N ARG A 15 47.79 1.49 36.02
CA ARG A 15 47.55 2.84 36.55
C ARG A 15 48.87 3.57 36.87
N CYS A 16 48.83 4.90 36.82
CA CYS A 16 49.40 5.74 37.87
C CYS A 16 48.53 7.00 37.99
N GLY A 17 48.15 7.36 39.22
CA GLY A 17 47.39 8.57 39.52
C GLY A 17 48.17 9.47 40.46
N CYS A 18 47.73 10.73 40.58
CA CYS A 18 47.51 11.40 41.87
C CYS A 18 46.97 12.83 41.69
N CYS A 19 45.86 13.07 42.38
CA CYS A 19 45.42 14.24 43.14
C CYS A 19 45.61 15.68 42.64
N GLY A 20 44.51 16.45 42.74
CA GLY A 20 44.55 17.88 43.07
C GLY A 20 43.29 18.68 42.71
N CYS A 21 42.23 18.59 43.53
CA CYS A 21 41.17 19.60 43.59
C CYS A 21 41.73 20.95 44.08
N VAL A 22 41.33 22.08 43.48
CA VAL A 22 40.77 23.29 44.16
C VAL A 22 39.99 24.13 43.13
N THR A 23 38.95 24.76 43.65
CA THR A 23 37.79 25.50 43.15
C THR A 23 37.99 26.93 42.59
N ALA A 24 36.99 27.33 41.79
CA ALA A 24 36.29 28.63 41.73
C ALA A 24 36.91 29.87 41.05
N ALA A 25 36.18 30.40 40.06
CA ALA A 25 35.77 31.82 39.90
C ALA A 25 34.97 31.98 38.56
N THR A 26 33.64 32.03 38.61
CA THR A 26 32.78 33.24 38.47
C THR A 26 32.86 34.00 37.14
N ARG A 27 31.72 34.02 36.43
CA ARG A 27 31.14 35.26 35.88
C ARG A 27 29.62 35.11 35.71
N GLN A 28 28.91 35.77 36.64
CA GLN A 28 27.51 36.15 36.50
C GLN A 28 27.39 37.27 35.45
N TRP A 29 26.30 37.25 34.69
CA TRP A 29 25.70 38.49 34.18
C TRP A 29 24.24 38.51 34.60
N THR A 30 23.90 39.52 35.38
CA THR A 30 22.59 39.80 35.96
C THR A 30 21.80 40.72 35.04
N GLY A 31 20.49 40.49 34.96
CA GLY A 31 19.55 41.38 34.27
C GLY A 31 18.10 40.99 34.57
N LYS A 32 17.64 41.29 35.79
CA LYS A 32 16.21 41.27 36.16
C LYS A 32 15.56 42.61 35.82
N ARG A 33 14.42 42.59 35.11
CA ARG A 33 13.20 43.41 35.26
C ARG A 33 12.11 42.63 34.52
N GLY A 34 10.88 42.41 34.97
CA GLY A 34 10.08 42.77 36.13
C GLY A 34 8.70 42.15 35.88
N GLU A 35 8.01 41.71 36.92
CA GLU A 35 6.64 41.19 36.87
C GLU A 35 5.64 42.29 36.47
N ALA A 36 4.65 41.94 35.65
CA ALA A 36 3.33 42.59 35.66
C ALA A 36 2.28 41.60 35.15
N ALA A 37 1.34 41.27 36.02
CA ALA A 37 0.12 40.52 35.74
C ALA A 37 -1.01 41.45 35.26
N ALA A 38 -2.06 40.82 34.71
CA ALA A 38 -3.41 41.31 34.44
C ALA A 38 -3.63 42.19 33.20
N ALA A 39 -4.45 41.73 32.25
CA ALA A 39 -5.91 41.92 32.30
C ALA A 39 -6.57 41.45 30.99
N ALA A 40 -7.60 40.62 31.14
CA ALA A 40 -8.59 40.38 30.11
C ALA A 40 -9.49 41.61 29.95
N ALA A 41 -9.83 41.96 28.71
CA ALA A 41 -10.95 42.86 28.42
C ALA A 41 -11.64 42.41 27.14
N ALA A 42 -12.86 41.90 27.32
CA ALA A 42 -13.86 41.72 26.29
C ALA A 42 -14.36 43.10 25.81
N ALA A 43 -14.59 43.24 24.50
CA ALA A 43 -15.39 44.33 23.95
C ALA A 43 -16.29 43.81 22.84
N THR A 44 -17.57 43.67 23.19
CA THR A 44 -18.70 43.46 22.27
C THR A 44 -19.36 44.81 22.01
N LYS A 45 -19.56 45.21 20.74
CA LYS A 45 -20.86 45.64 20.17
C LYS A 45 -20.73 46.45 18.86
N ARG A 46 -21.43 45.90 17.85
CA ARG A 46 -22.42 46.53 16.95
C ARG A 46 -21.97 47.68 16.02
N GLY A 47 -22.12 47.43 14.72
CA GLY A 47 -23.31 47.93 14.01
C GLY A 47 -23.09 48.56 12.62
N ARG A 48 -23.86 48.03 11.64
CA ARG A 48 -24.29 48.62 10.35
C ARG A 48 -23.17 48.82 9.31
N GLY A 49 -23.27 48.39 8.05
CA GLY A 49 -24.38 48.01 7.20
C GLY A 49 -24.38 48.91 5.96
N MET A 50 -24.11 48.37 4.77
CA MET A 50 -24.81 48.71 3.52
C MET A 50 -24.24 47.97 2.31
N ALA A 51 -25.15 47.68 1.40
CA ALA A 51 -25.00 46.99 0.13
C ALA A 51 -24.36 47.86 -0.97
N GLY A 52 -23.90 47.21 -2.04
CA GLY A 52 -23.77 47.88 -3.34
C GLY A 52 -22.80 47.25 -4.34
N ARG A 53 -23.36 46.54 -5.33
CA ARG A 53 -22.95 46.42 -6.76
C ARG A 53 -21.53 45.88 -7.06
N ALA A 54 -21.41 44.70 -7.67
CA ALA A 54 -21.52 44.44 -9.12
C ALA A 54 -20.48 45.23 -9.96
N LEU A 55 -19.48 44.51 -10.52
CA LEU A 55 -19.13 44.47 -11.95
C LEU A 55 -17.73 43.88 -12.22
N LEU A 56 -17.66 43.11 -13.31
CA LEU A 56 -16.52 42.86 -14.21
C LEU A 56 -15.51 41.76 -13.87
N SER A 57 -15.72 40.62 -14.53
CA SER A 57 -14.66 39.75 -15.06
C SER A 57 -13.71 40.52 -15.98
N PRO A 58 -12.49 39.98 -16.14
CA PRO A 58 -11.95 39.86 -17.49
C PRO A 58 -11.52 38.42 -17.79
N HIS A 59 -11.83 38.06 -19.04
CA HIS A 59 -11.31 36.92 -19.78
C HIS A 59 -9.80 36.77 -19.65
N ASN A 60 -9.33 35.52 -19.55
CA ASN A 60 -8.09 35.10 -20.19
C ASN A 60 -8.32 33.72 -20.80
N GLY A 61 -8.57 33.74 -22.10
CA GLY A 61 -8.54 32.55 -22.94
C GLY A 61 -7.10 32.14 -23.19
N LEU A 62 -6.81 30.86 -22.99
CA LEU A 62 -5.62 30.21 -23.53
C LEU A 62 -6.07 29.26 -24.62
N SER A 63 -5.62 29.59 -25.83
CA SER A 63 -5.93 28.90 -27.08
C SER A 63 -5.41 27.47 -27.09
N ILE A 64 -6.31 26.57 -27.49
CA ILE A 64 -6.04 25.19 -27.87
C ILE A 64 -5.45 25.20 -29.28
N VAL A 65 -4.31 24.54 -29.49
CA VAL A 65 -3.76 24.24 -30.82
C VAL A 65 -4.02 22.76 -31.12
N PRO A 66 -4.71 22.41 -32.22
CA PRO A 66 -4.89 21.01 -32.64
C PRO A 66 -3.71 20.53 -33.52
N PRO A 67 -3.57 19.19 -33.71
CA PRO A 67 -2.42 18.59 -34.39
C PRO A 67 -2.60 18.60 -35.91
N LEU A 68 -1.50 18.77 -36.65
CA LEU A 68 -1.47 18.58 -38.11
C LEU A 68 -1.08 17.14 -38.44
N SER A 69 -2.01 16.42 -39.06
CA SER A 69 -1.81 15.17 -39.78
C SER A 69 -1.40 15.42 -41.24
N SER A 70 -0.53 14.53 -41.74
CA SER A 70 -0.38 14.02 -43.12
C SER A 70 -0.56 14.96 -44.33
N ILE A 71 0.40 14.93 -45.26
CA ILE A 71 0.16 14.61 -46.68
C ILE A 71 1.47 14.12 -47.32
N CYS A 72 1.33 13.02 -48.06
CA CYS A 72 2.32 12.35 -48.88
C CYS A 72 2.01 12.70 -50.35
N SER A 73 2.99 13.06 -51.17
CA SER A 73 2.87 12.97 -52.63
C SER A 73 4.22 13.18 -53.35
N SER A 74 4.74 12.06 -53.87
CA SER A 74 5.29 11.84 -55.22
C SER A 74 5.93 12.99 -56.01
N GLY A 75 7.17 12.73 -56.48
CA GLY A 75 7.78 13.41 -57.62
C GLY A 75 9.05 12.69 -58.07
N ALA A 76 8.97 11.94 -59.18
CA ALA A 76 10.08 11.25 -59.82
C ALA A 76 10.87 12.18 -60.74
N CYS A 77 12.18 11.94 -60.91
CA CYS A 77 12.95 12.34 -62.10
C CYS A 77 14.14 11.40 -62.34
N HIS A 78 14.27 10.97 -63.60
CA HIS A 78 15.24 10.05 -64.16
C HIS A 78 16.60 10.69 -64.48
N LEU A 79 17.67 9.88 -64.38
CA LEU A 79 18.89 9.81 -65.24
C LEU A 79 19.74 8.69 -64.61
N GLY A 80 20.18 7.60 -65.25
CA GLY A 80 20.48 7.36 -66.66
C GLY A 80 21.99 7.11 -66.81
N ALA A 81 22.48 5.91 -66.51
CA ALA A 81 23.77 5.41 -67.02
C ALA A 81 23.86 3.87 -66.89
N ALA A 82 24.03 3.21 -68.02
CA ALA A 82 24.16 1.76 -68.15
C ALA A 82 25.64 1.33 -68.12
N LEU A 83 25.92 0.16 -67.55
CA LEU A 83 27.14 -0.61 -67.81
C LEU A 83 26.82 -2.11 -67.78
N ARG A 84 27.19 -2.79 -68.86
CA ARG A 84 26.89 -4.20 -69.15
C ARG A 84 27.82 -5.18 -68.41
N ILE A 85 27.22 -6.36 -68.21
CA ILE A 85 27.61 -7.57 -67.48
C ILE A 85 28.82 -8.32 -68.08
N ARG A 86 29.58 -9.03 -67.22
CA ARG A 86 30.11 -10.37 -67.53
C ARG A 86 29.80 -11.35 -66.37
N PRO A 87 29.35 -12.58 -66.64
CA PRO A 87 28.93 -13.51 -65.60
C PRO A 87 30.12 -14.34 -65.09
N ARG A 88 30.13 -14.64 -63.78
CA ARG A 88 31.02 -15.64 -63.16
C ARG A 88 30.19 -16.87 -62.81
N GLN A 89 30.59 -18.04 -63.29
CA GLN A 89 29.98 -19.34 -62.95
C GLN A 89 30.17 -19.66 -61.46
N PRO A 90 29.17 -20.24 -60.77
CA PRO A 90 29.36 -20.80 -59.43
C PRO A 90 29.79 -22.27 -59.50
N ALA A 91 30.68 -22.64 -58.58
CA ALA A 91 31.12 -24.01 -58.36
C ALA A 91 29.98 -24.88 -57.77
N ALA A 92 29.94 -26.14 -58.19
CA ALA A 92 28.96 -27.12 -57.77
C ALA A 92 29.14 -27.51 -56.29
N ALA A 93 28.07 -27.37 -55.51
CA ALA A 93 27.91 -28.01 -54.20
C ALA A 93 26.59 -28.78 -54.22
N SER A 94 26.64 -30.04 -53.80
CA SER A 94 25.55 -31.01 -53.80
C SER A 94 24.32 -30.51 -53.04
N MET A 95 23.18 -30.38 -53.74
CA MET A 95 21.90 -30.03 -53.15
C MET A 95 21.22 -31.27 -52.56
N SER A 96 21.15 -31.35 -51.23
CA SER A 96 20.06 -32.06 -50.56
C SER A 96 18.84 -31.14 -50.49
N SER A 97 17.65 -31.69 -50.72
CA SER A 97 16.39 -30.96 -50.96
C SER A 97 16.00 -29.98 -49.84
N PRO A 98 15.47 -28.77 -50.13
CA PRO A 98 15.10 -27.79 -49.10
C PRO A 98 13.80 -28.10 -48.32
N SER A 99 13.07 -29.16 -48.69
CA SER A 99 11.74 -29.45 -48.15
C SER A 99 11.75 -30.18 -46.81
N SER A 100 12.75 -31.02 -46.51
CA SER A 100 12.78 -31.78 -45.25
C SER A 100 13.17 -30.94 -44.04
N ARG A 101 14.11 -30.00 -44.22
CA ARG A 101 14.60 -29.14 -43.13
C ARG A 101 13.58 -28.11 -42.65
N ARG A 102 12.67 -27.66 -43.53
CA ARG A 102 11.55 -26.77 -43.15
C ARG A 102 10.45 -27.51 -42.40
N SER A 103 10.27 -28.80 -42.65
CA SER A 103 9.33 -29.67 -41.95
C SER A 103 9.82 -30.00 -40.54
N GLU A 104 11.12 -30.28 -40.38
CA GLU A 104 11.72 -30.59 -39.08
C GLU A 104 11.77 -29.38 -38.13
N LEU A 105 12.08 -28.19 -38.65
CA LEU A 105 12.04 -26.95 -37.86
C LEU A 105 10.60 -26.51 -37.49
N ARG A 106 9.61 -26.87 -38.33
CA ARG A 106 8.19 -26.60 -38.03
C ARG A 106 7.61 -27.59 -37.01
N GLY A 107 8.01 -28.86 -37.09
CA GLY A 107 7.66 -29.89 -36.11
C GLY A 107 8.30 -29.70 -34.73
N GLN A 108 9.45 -29.02 -34.65
CA GLN A 108 10.09 -28.68 -33.37
C GLN A 108 9.51 -27.41 -32.71
N MET A 109 8.77 -26.58 -33.45
CA MET A 109 8.04 -25.42 -32.90
C MET A 109 6.62 -25.74 -32.47
N GLU A 110 6.03 -26.86 -32.91
CA GLU A 110 4.69 -27.31 -32.50
C GLU A 110 4.69 -28.23 -31.26
N ALA A 111 5.87 -28.61 -30.74
CA ALA A 111 6.01 -29.57 -29.64
C ALA A 111 6.32 -28.95 -28.27
N ALA A 112 6.11 -27.64 -28.09
CA ALA A 112 6.10 -27.02 -26.76
C ALA A 112 4.72 -26.39 -26.52
N MET A 113 3.76 -27.22 -26.09
CA MET A 113 2.66 -26.67 -25.31
C MET A 113 3.29 -25.84 -24.18
N PRO A 114 2.95 -24.55 -24.01
CA PRO A 114 3.59 -23.77 -22.96
C PRO A 114 3.32 -24.46 -21.64
N ALA A 115 4.39 -24.78 -20.90
CA ALA A 115 4.31 -25.10 -19.49
C ALA A 115 3.34 -24.10 -18.85
N LYS A 116 2.36 -24.59 -18.08
CA LYS A 116 1.27 -23.77 -17.49
C LYS A 116 1.84 -22.44 -17.02
N ALA A 117 1.55 -21.36 -17.75
CA ALA A 117 2.18 -20.07 -17.54
C ALA A 117 2.10 -19.68 -16.05
N GLU A 118 3.25 -19.31 -15.49
CA GLU A 118 3.39 -18.97 -14.07
C GLU A 118 2.42 -17.83 -13.73
N SER A 119 1.62 -17.99 -12.68
CA SER A 119 0.71 -16.95 -12.21
C SER A 119 1.48 -15.88 -11.43
N PHE A 120 1.19 -14.61 -11.69
CA PHE A 120 1.77 -13.48 -10.99
C PHE A 120 0.66 -12.51 -10.54
N VAL A 121 0.32 -12.56 -9.26
CA VAL A 121 -0.69 -11.66 -8.68
C VAL A 121 0.01 -10.49 -8.01
N LEU A 122 -0.32 -9.28 -8.43
CA LEU A 122 0.23 -8.02 -7.94
C LEU A 122 -0.92 -7.16 -7.43
N THR A 123 -0.74 -6.51 -6.28
CA THR A 123 -1.75 -5.58 -5.75
C THR A 123 -1.16 -4.21 -5.49
N THR A 124 -1.97 -3.18 -5.73
CA THR A 124 -1.81 -1.87 -5.10
C THR A 124 -2.50 -1.86 -3.73
N PRO A 125 -2.33 -0.83 -2.90
CA PRO A 125 -3.24 -0.60 -1.78
C PRO A 125 -4.67 -0.38 -2.31
N LEU A 126 -5.65 -0.61 -1.44
CA LEU A 126 -7.00 -0.10 -1.66
C LEU A 126 -7.05 1.34 -1.15
N TYR A 127 -7.46 2.26 -2.01
CA TYR A 127 -7.39 3.68 -1.70
C TYR A 127 -8.64 4.13 -0.94
N TYR A 128 -8.44 4.85 0.16
CA TYR A 128 -9.54 5.46 0.92
C TYR A 128 -10.33 6.42 0.03
N VAL A 129 -11.66 6.35 0.16
CA VAL A 129 -12.58 7.20 -0.61
C VAL A 129 -13.02 8.48 0.11
N ASN A 130 -12.31 8.89 1.16
CA ASN A 130 -12.59 10.14 1.87
C ASN A 130 -12.12 11.40 1.09
N ALA A 131 -11.33 11.22 0.03
CA ALA A 131 -10.84 12.29 -0.82
C ALA A 131 -10.62 11.81 -2.27
N PRO A 132 -10.60 12.73 -3.26
CA PRO A 132 -10.26 12.39 -4.64
C PRO A 132 -8.85 11.79 -4.80
N PRO A 133 -8.58 11.03 -5.88
CA PRO A 133 -7.25 10.52 -6.18
C PRO A 133 -6.21 11.65 -6.24
N HIS A 134 -4.99 11.34 -5.80
CA HIS A 134 -3.86 12.27 -5.79
C HIS A 134 -2.58 11.60 -6.33
N MET A 135 -1.47 12.35 -6.36
CA MET A 135 -0.20 11.84 -6.89
C MET A 135 0.32 10.59 -6.16
N GLY A 136 0.01 10.44 -4.87
CA GLY A 136 0.42 9.28 -4.08
C GLY A 136 -0.23 8.01 -4.58
N SER A 137 -1.56 8.03 -4.76
CA SER A 137 -2.27 6.92 -5.40
C SER A 137 -1.77 6.66 -6.82
N ALA A 138 -1.59 7.71 -7.63
CA ALA A 138 -1.17 7.55 -9.02
C ALA A 138 0.22 6.91 -9.16
N TYR A 139 1.18 7.34 -8.34
CA TYR A 139 2.54 6.80 -8.36
C TYR A 139 2.57 5.30 -8.10
N THR A 140 1.91 4.84 -7.03
CA THR A 140 1.86 3.42 -6.69
C THR A 140 1.22 2.61 -7.79
N THR A 141 0.12 3.10 -8.39
CA THR A 141 -0.60 2.40 -9.46
C THR A 141 0.20 2.35 -10.75
N ILE A 142 0.88 3.43 -11.15
CA ILE A 142 1.75 3.46 -12.34
C ILE A 142 2.91 2.47 -12.16
N ALA A 143 3.55 2.46 -10.99
CA ALA A 143 4.64 1.52 -10.71
C ALA A 143 4.14 0.05 -10.76
N ALA A 144 2.96 -0.22 -10.21
CA ALA A 144 2.35 -1.55 -10.28
C ALA A 144 2.02 -1.94 -11.74
N ASP A 145 1.47 -1.02 -12.53
CA ASP A 145 1.15 -1.26 -13.94
C ASP A 145 2.39 -1.55 -14.79
N ALA A 146 3.49 -0.80 -14.58
CA ALA A 146 4.76 -1.07 -15.23
C ALA A 146 5.28 -2.49 -14.93
N ILE A 147 5.21 -2.92 -13.66
CA ILE A 147 5.57 -4.28 -13.26
C ILE A 147 4.63 -5.30 -13.91
N ALA A 148 3.31 -5.08 -13.88
CA ALA A 148 2.33 -5.98 -14.47
C ALA A 148 2.57 -6.16 -15.97
N ARG A 149 2.77 -5.07 -16.72
CA ARG A 149 3.08 -5.10 -18.16
C ARG A 149 4.38 -5.86 -18.43
N PHE A 150 5.44 -5.61 -17.66
CA PHE A 150 6.68 -6.36 -17.79
C PHE A 150 6.48 -7.87 -17.55
N GLN A 151 5.74 -8.25 -16.52
CA GLN A 151 5.45 -9.66 -16.21
C GLN A 151 4.61 -10.33 -17.30
N ARG A 152 3.66 -9.60 -17.92
CA ARG A 152 2.93 -10.08 -19.10
C ARG A 152 3.86 -10.26 -20.30
N LEU A 153 4.79 -9.32 -20.55
CA LEU A 153 5.77 -9.40 -21.65
C LEU A 153 6.69 -10.62 -21.55
N VAL A 154 7.06 -11.03 -20.33
CA VAL A 154 7.87 -12.24 -20.11
C VAL A 154 7.02 -13.53 -20.03
N GLY A 155 5.74 -13.46 -20.41
CA GLY A 155 4.86 -14.63 -20.58
C GLY A 155 4.14 -15.12 -19.33
N LYS A 156 4.11 -14.35 -18.23
CA LYS A 156 3.33 -14.73 -17.02
C LYS A 156 1.85 -14.42 -17.18
N ARG A 157 1.00 -15.20 -16.50
CA ARG A 157 -0.42 -14.86 -16.31
C ARG A 157 -0.54 -13.89 -15.15
N VAL A 158 -0.71 -12.62 -15.46
CA VAL A 158 -0.75 -11.54 -14.46
C VAL A 158 -2.18 -11.24 -14.03
N ILE A 159 -2.38 -11.01 -12.74
CA ILE A 159 -3.59 -10.37 -12.19
C ILE A 159 -3.12 -9.15 -11.41
N LEU A 160 -3.36 -7.96 -11.94
CA LEU A 160 -3.17 -6.68 -11.26
C LEU A 160 -4.47 -6.27 -10.56
N VAL A 161 -4.43 -6.26 -9.23
CA VAL A 161 -5.53 -5.85 -8.36
C VAL A 161 -5.30 -4.41 -7.91
N THR A 162 -6.32 -3.57 -8.09
CA THR A 162 -6.43 -2.24 -7.47
C THR A 162 -7.85 -2.04 -6.93
N GLY A 163 -8.14 -0.93 -6.26
CA GLY A 163 -9.48 -0.69 -5.77
C GLY A 163 -9.59 0.39 -4.71
N THR A 164 -10.75 0.41 -4.06
CA THR A 164 -11.13 1.41 -3.06
C THR A 164 -11.53 0.76 -1.74
N ASP A 165 -11.02 1.35 -0.66
CA ASP A 165 -11.43 1.09 0.72
C ASP A 165 -12.55 2.06 1.09
N GLU A 166 -13.73 1.49 1.31
CA GLU A 166 -15.00 2.20 1.31
C GLU A 166 -15.73 2.15 2.66
N HIS A 167 -15.13 1.61 3.72
CA HIS A 167 -15.73 1.57 5.06
C HIS A 167 -14.96 2.41 6.09
N GLY A 168 -15.61 2.75 7.22
CA GLY A 168 -14.99 3.49 8.32
C GLY A 168 -15.61 4.85 8.64
N GLU A 169 -15.28 5.38 9.82
CA GLU A 169 -15.84 6.61 10.40
C GLU A 169 -15.55 7.85 9.52
N LYS A 170 -14.36 7.90 8.90
CA LYS A 170 -13.99 9.04 8.04
C LYS A 170 -14.84 9.16 6.80
N ILE A 171 -15.23 8.04 6.21
CA ILE A 171 -16.01 8.03 4.98
C ILE A 171 -17.43 8.49 5.28
N ALA A 172 -18.01 8.00 6.39
CA ALA A 172 -19.30 8.50 6.87
C ALA A 172 -19.24 10.01 7.16
N THR A 173 -18.16 10.49 7.78
CA THR A 173 -17.95 11.92 8.06
C THR A 173 -17.82 12.75 6.78
N ALA A 174 -17.05 12.28 5.79
CA ALA A 174 -16.86 12.96 4.51
C ALA A 174 -18.16 12.99 3.66
N ALA A 175 -18.93 11.91 3.70
CA ALA A 175 -20.25 11.83 3.08
C ALA A 175 -21.22 12.85 3.70
N ALA A 176 -21.30 12.88 5.04
CA ALA A 176 -22.12 13.85 5.76
C ALA A 176 -21.71 15.30 5.47
N ALA A 177 -20.41 15.60 5.43
CA ALA A 177 -19.89 16.93 5.11
C ALA A 177 -20.21 17.38 3.66
N SER A 178 -20.43 16.43 2.76
CA SER A 178 -20.85 16.68 1.38
C SER A 178 -22.36 16.57 1.15
N GLY A 179 -23.14 16.32 2.20
CA GLY A 179 -24.60 16.16 2.12
C GLY A 179 -25.05 14.93 1.33
N SER A 180 -24.20 13.89 1.23
CA SER A 180 -24.49 12.64 0.53
C SER A 180 -24.54 11.45 1.50
N SER A 181 -25.19 10.37 1.11
CA SER A 181 -25.07 9.11 1.86
C SER A 181 -23.66 8.51 1.69
N PRO A 182 -23.17 7.70 2.65
CA PRO A 182 -21.87 7.04 2.51
C PRO A 182 -21.72 6.25 1.22
N ASN A 183 -22.76 5.53 0.80
CA ASN A 183 -22.74 4.74 -0.43
C ASN A 183 -22.58 5.62 -1.69
N GLU A 184 -23.35 6.71 -1.81
CA GLU A 184 -23.25 7.66 -2.93
C GLU A 184 -21.89 8.37 -2.98
N HIS A 185 -21.33 8.68 -1.81
CA HIS A 185 -19.98 9.24 -1.70
C HIS A 185 -18.93 8.26 -2.23
N CYS A 186 -18.99 7.01 -1.78
CA CYS A 186 -18.12 5.93 -2.25
C CYS A 186 -18.23 5.72 -3.77
N ASP A 187 -19.46 5.67 -4.31
CA ASP A 187 -19.71 5.55 -5.75
C ASP A 187 -19.05 6.68 -6.55
N THR A 188 -19.16 7.91 -6.05
CA THR A 188 -18.61 9.11 -6.69
C THR A 188 -17.08 9.07 -6.74
N VAL A 189 -16.44 8.81 -5.60
CA VAL A 189 -14.97 8.82 -5.49
C VAL A 189 -14.36 7.59 -6.16
N SER A 190 -14.97 6.41 -6.03
CA SER A 190 -14.56 5.19 -6.73
C SER A 190 -14.60 5.37 -8.25
N ARG A 191 -15.64 6.04 -8.77
CA ARG A 191 -15.70 6.44 -10.19
C ARG A 191 -14.55 7.36 -10.58
N ALA A 192 -14.16 8.32 -9.74
CA ALA A 192 -13.04 9.21 -10.01
C ALA A 192 -11.71 8.45 -10.15
N TYR A 193 -11.45 7.47 -9.28
CA TYR A 193 -10.29 6.58 -9.42
C TYR A 193 -10.31 5.82 -10.75
N ARG A 194 -11.43 5.20 -11.12
CA ARG A 194 -11.55 4.45 -12.38
C ARG A 194 -11.36 5.32 -13.61
N LEU A 195 -11.85 6.57 -13.59
CA LEU A 195 -11.62 7.53 -14.67
C LEU A 195 -10.14 7.91 -14.78
N LEU A 196 -9.47 8.19 -13.66
CA LEU A 196 -8.05 8.49 -13.65
C LEU A 196 -7.21 7.30 -14.14
N TRP A 197 -7.53 6.08 -13.72
CA TRP A 197 -6.87 4.86 -14.19
C TRP A 197 -7.02 4.66 -15.69
N LYS A 198 -8.18 5.02 -16.26
CA LYS A 198 -8.38 5.03 -17.71
C LYS A 198 -7.53 6.10 -18.40
N GLU A 199 -7.46 7.30 -17.84
CA GLU A 199 -6.67 8.42 -18.39
C GLU A 199 -5.16 8.14 -18.37
N LEU A 200 -4.67 7.48 -17.32
CA LEU A 200 -3.28 7.06 -17.16
C LEU A 200 -2.92 5.76 -17.90
N ASP A 201 -3.86 5.18 -18.68
CA ASP A 201 -3.71 3.88 -19.35
C ASP A 201 -3.26 2.75 -18.39
N ILE A 202 -3.85 2.68 -17.20
CA ILE A 202 -3.57 1.61 -16.25
C ILE A 202 -4.32 0.35 -16.65
N SER A 203 -3.57 -0.73 -16.88
CA SER A 203 -4.06 -2.04 -17.32
C SER A 203 -4.31 -2.99 -16.14
N TYR A 204 -5.19 -2.60 -15.21
CA TYR A 204 -5.59 -3.47 -14.09
C TYR A 204 -6.57 -4.57 -14.54
N ASP A 205 -6.51 -5.73 -13.90
CA ASP A 205 -7.40 -6.87 -14.18
C ASP A 205 -8.60 -6.91 -13.24
N LYS A 206 -8.43 -6.43 -12.01
CA LYS A 206 -9.47 -6.41 -10.97
C LYS A 206 -9.52 -5.05 -10.28
N PHE A 207 -10.71 -4.47 -10.19
CA PHE A 207 -11.00 -3.30 -9.38
C PHE A 207 -11.97 -3.67 -8.26
N ILE A 208 -11.49 -3.75 -7.03
CA ILE A 208 -12.31 -4.12 -5.87
C ILE A 208 -12.86 -2.88 -5.17
N ARG A 209 -14.08 -3.01 -4.65
CA ARG A 209 -14.71 -2.07 -3.74
C ARG A 209 -15.10 -2.84 -2.48
N THR A 210 -14.77 -2.37 -1.29
CA THR A 210 -15.12 -3.12 -0.06
C THR A 210 -16.62 -3.14 0.21
N THR A 211 -17.42 -2.26 -0.41
CA THR A 211 -18.88 -2.32 -0.40
C THR A 211 -19.48 -3.45 -1.24
N ASN A 212 -18.66 -4.22 -1.99
CA ASN A 212 -19.15 -5.33 -2.80
C ASN A 212 -19.70 -6.48 -1.90
N PRO A 213 -20.93 -6.96 -2.10
CA PRO A 213 -21.48 -8.07 -1.31
C PRO A 213 -20.63 -9.35 -1.31
N ASN A 214 -19.93 -9.63 -2.42
CA ASN A 214 -19.02 -10.77 -2.51
C ASN A 214 -17.80 -10.61 -1.61
N HIS A 215 -17.32 -9.37 -1.44
CA HIS A 215 -16.25 -9.07 -0.50
C HIS A 215 -16.72 -9.28 0.94
N GLU A 216 -17.91 -8.78 1.28
CA GLU A 216 -18.51 -8.96 2.60
C GLU A 216 -18.64 -10.45 2.98
N ALA A 217 -19.08 -11.29 2.05
CA ALA A 217 -19.19 -12.74 2.27
C ALA A 217 -17.82 -13.37 2.61
N VAL A 218 -16.77 -13.02 1.85
CA VAL A 218 -15.40 -13.51 2.10
C VAL A 218 -14.87 -13.02 3.44
N VAL A 219 -15.13 -11.76 3.80
CA VAL A 219 -14.70 -11.20 5.09
C VAL A 219 -15.35 -11.92 6.26
N LYS A 220 -16.65 -12.20 6.17
CA LYS A 220 -17.38 -12.95 7.21
C LYS A 220 -16.86 -14.38 7.34
N GLU A 221 -16.59 -15.07 6.24
CA GLU A 221 -16.03 -16.41 6.28
C GLU A 221 -14.62 -16.42 6.90
N PHE A 222 -13.77 -15.47 6.50
CA PHE A 222 -12.43 -15.31 7.08
C PHE A 222 -12.51 -15.03 8.58
N TYR A 223 -13.38 -14.11 9.01
CA TYR A 223 -13.61 -13.82 10.42
C TYR A 223 -14.01 -15.08 11.20
N SER A 224 -14.92 -15.90 10.66
CA SER A 224 -15.31 -17.16 11.29
C SER A 224 -14.14 -18.15 11.43
N ARG A 225 -13.21 -18.22 10.46
CA ARG A 225 -12.00 -19.05 10.57
C ARG A 225 -11.09 -18.58 11.69
N VAL A 226 -10.79 -17.28 11.75
CA VAL A 226 -9.96 -16.68 12.82
C VAL A 226 -10.63 -16.78 14.20
N LEU A 227 -11.97 -16.71 14.26
CA LEU A 227 -12.71 -16.97 15.49
C LEU A 227 -12.55 -18.44 15.93
N SER A 228 -12.67 -19.37 14.98
CA SER A 228 -12.55 -20.81 15.26
C SER A 228 -11.13 -21.26 15.66
N SER A 229 -10.10 -20.51 15.28
CA SER A 229 -8.72 -20.76 15.74
C SER A 229 -8.48 -20.30 17.20
N GLY A 230 -9.43 -19.58 17.80
CA GLY A 230 -9.33 -19.07 19.16
C GLY A 230 -8.47 -17.79 19.27
N ASP A 231 -8.33 -17.03 18.18
CA ASP A 231 -7.55 -15.79 18.16
C ASP A 231 -8.39 -14.52 18.22
N ILE A 232 -9.72 -14.67 18.25
CA ILE A 232 -10.65 -13.57 18.50
C ILE A 232 -11.24 -13.72 19.89
N TYR A 233 -11.13 -12.66 20.68
CA TYR A 233 -11.74 -12.57 22.01
C TYR A 233 -12.30 -11.18 22.26
N ARG A 234 -13.20 -11.04 23.23
CA ARG A 234 -13.83 -9.76 23.59
C ARG A 234 -13.13 -9.17 24.81
N ALA A 235 -12.86 -7.87 24.79
CA ALA A 235 -12.25 -7.16 25.91
C ALA A 235 -12.66 -5.69 25.93
N ASP A 236 -12.76 -5.13 27.14
CA ASP A 236 -12.82 -3.69 27.35
C ASP A 236 -11.43 -3.10 27.13
N TYR A 237 -11.34 -2.10 26.26
CA TYR A 237 -10.07 -1.43 26.01
C TYR A 237 -10.23 0.08 26.08
N GLU A 238 -9.32 0.70 26.82
CA GLU A 238 -9.16 2.14 26.91
C GLU A 238 -7.78 2.53 26.36
N GLY A 239 -7.75 3.43 25.39
CA GLY A 239 -6.50 3.85 24.76
C GLY A 239 -6.64 5.11 23.92
N LEU A 240 -5.50 5.63 23.47
CA LEU A 240 -5.42 6.78 22.58
C LEU A 240 -5.61 6.34 21.13
N TYR A 241 -6.60 6.88 20.45
CA TYR A 241 -6.95 6.54 19.08
C TYR A 241 -6.62 7.67 18.12
N CYS A 242 -5.87 7.37 17.05
CA CYS A 242 -5.65 8.32 15.97
C CYS A 242 -6.72 8.12 14.90
N VAL A 243 -7.71 9.02 14.86
CA VAL A 243 -8.75 9.03 13.81
C VAL A 243 -8.10 9.00 12.42
N ASN A 244 -7.04 9.78 12.19
CA ASN A 244 -6.36 9.83 10.89
C ASN A 244 -5.62 8.54 10.49
N CYS A 245 -5.07 7.75 11.42
CA CYS A 245 -4.52 6.43 11.10
C CYS A 245 -5.59 5.32 11.08
N GLU A 246 -6.77 5.60 11.63
CA GLU A 246 -7.77 4.63 12.07
C GLU A 246 -7.23 3.58 13.07
N GLU A 247 -6.17 3.90 13.79
CA GLU A 247 -5.42 2.95 14.62
C GLU A 247 -5.29 3.45 16.06
N TYR A 248 -5.33 2.54 17.03
CA TYR A 248 -4.89 2.85 18.40
C TYR A 248 -3.38 3.05 18.43
N LYS A 249 -2.94 4.03 19.21
CA LYS A 249 -1.54 4.39 19.35
C LYS A 249 -1.09 4.18 20.77
N ASP A 250 0.13 3.72 20.88
CA ASP A 250 0.80 3.52 22.15
C ASP A 250 1.31 4.85 22.68
N GLU A 251 1.15 5.11 23.98
CA GLU A 251 1.61 6.37 24.59
C GLU A 251 3.10 6.65 24.33
N LYS A 252 3.92 5.59 24.23
CA LYS A 252 5.36 5.67 23.92
C LYS A 252 5.65 6.02 22.46
N GLU A 253 4.71 5.75 21.54
CA GLU A 253 4.83 6.07 20.12
C GLU A 253 4.35 7.50 19.80
N LEU A 254 3.72 8.18 20.76
CA LEU A 254 3.16 9.52 20.57
C LEU A 254 4.20 10.62 20.87
N LEU A 255 4.06 11.73 20.17
CA LEU A 255 4.77 12.97 20.46
C LEU A 255 4.14 13.68 21.67
N GLU A 256 4.74 14.79 22.10
CA GLU A 256 4.17 15.66 23.14
C GLU A 256 2.69 15.99 22.88
N ASN A 257 1.94 16.15 23.97
CA ASN A 257 0.48 16.37 23.94
C ASN A 257 -0.32 15.24 23.26
N ASN A 258 0.18 13.99 23.32
CA ASN A 258 -0.47 12.81 22.73
C ASN A 258 -0.69 12.93 21.21
N CYS A 259 0.24 13.57 20.50
CA CYS A 259 0.12 13.78 19.06
C CYS A 259 0.64 12.58 18.26
N CYS A 260 -0.13 12.16 17.25
CA CYS A 260 0.30 11.11 16.33
C CYS A 260 1.55 11.55 15.54
N PRO A 261 2.63 10.76 15.50
CA PRO A 261 3.87 11.15 14.80
C PRO A 261 3.70 11.28 13.27
N MET A 262 2.69 10.61 12.70
CA MET A 262 2.41 10.63 11.27
C MET A 262 1.59 11.85 10.86
N HIS A 263 0.56 12.19 11.65
CA HIS A 263 -0.43 13.20 11.28
C HIS A 263 -0.27 14.52 12.04
N LEU A 264 0.59 14.56 13.07
CA LEU A 264 0.84 15.70 13.93
C LEU A 264 -0.45 16.30 14.53
N LYS A 265 -1.41 15.42 14.82
CA LYS A 265 -2.70 15.75 15.45
C LYS A 265 -2.88 14.97 16.76
N PRO A 266 -3.54 15.55 17.77
CA PRO A 266 -3.83 14.86 19.02
C PRO A 266 -4.67 13.60 18.81
N CYS A 267 -4.30 12.53 19.50
CA CYS A 267 -5.11 11.32 19.61
C CYS A 267 -6.24 11.49 20.63
N VAL A 268 -7.36 10.81 20.40
CA VAL A 268 -8.56 10.89 21.25
C VAL A 268 -8.61 9.66 22.16
N LYS A 269 -8.82 9.85 23.46
CA LYS A 269 -9.07 8.73 24.37
C LYS A 269 -10.41 8.08 24.02
N ARG A 270 -10.41 6.77 23.78
CA ARG A 270 -11.63 5.98 23.57
C ARG A 270 -11.62 4.80 24.53
N LYS A 271 -12.78 4.52 25.12
CA LYS A 271 -13.04 3.31 25.90
C LYS A 271 -14.20 2.56 25.26
N GLU A 272 -13.92 1.38 24.75
CA GLU A 272 -14.90 0.60 24.00
C GLU A 272 -14.73 -0.89 24.34
N ASP A 273 -15.87 -1.59 24.43
CA ASP A 273 -15.92 -3.05 24.48
C ASP A 273 -15.90 -3.55 23.04
N ASN A 274 -14.78 -4.16 22.63
CA ASN A 274 -14.54 -4.55 21.25
C ASN A 274 -14.02 -6.00 21.17
N TYR A 275 -14.09 -6.57 19.98
CA TYR A 275 -13.38 -7.79 19.64
C TYR A 275 -11.91 -7.46 19.34
N PHE A 276 -11.01 -8.33 19.80
CA PHE A 276 -9.56 -8.23 19.69
C PHE A 276 -9.01 -9.43 18.95
N PHE A 277 -7.98 -9.19 18.15
CA PHE A 277 -7.14 -10.23 17.57
C PHE A 277 -5.87 -10.43 18.39
N ALA A 278 -5.57 -11.68 18.70
CA ALA A 278 -4.44 -12.11 19.51
C ALA A 278 -3.07 -12.03 18.79
N LEU A 279 -2.71 -10.85 18.29
CA LEU A 279 -1.47 -10.61 17.53
C LEU A 279 -0.20 -11.03 18.29
N SER A 280 -0.19 -10.84 19.61
CA SER A 280 0.95 -11.21 20.46
C SER A 280 1.35 -12.68 20.33
N LYS A 281 0.40 -13.60 20.08
CA LYS A 281 0.67 -15.03 19.87
C LYS A 281 1.57 -15.30 18.65
N TYR A 282 1.52 -14.42 17.64
CA TYR A 282 2.20 -14.60 16.36
C TYR A 282 3.60 -14.01 16.31
N GLN A 283 4.09 -13.42 17.41
CA GLN A 283 5.39 -12.76 17.44
C GLN A 283 6.53 -13.68 16.98
N LYS A 284 6.65 -14.87 17.56
CA LYS A 284 7.70 -15.84 17.20
C LYS A 284 7.61 -16.28 15.73
N SER A 285 6.41 -16.58 15.25
CA SER A 285 6.19 -17.00 13.86
C SER A 285 6.55 -15.90 12.85
N LEU A 286 6.29 -14.63 13.19
CA LEU A 286 6.70 -13.49 12.36
C LEU A 286 8.21 -13.25 12.41
N GLU A 287 8.86 -13.41 13.57
CA GLU A 287 10.32 -13.35 13.67
C GLU A 287 11.00 -14.44 12.81
N GLU A 288 10.46 -15.66 12.86
CA GLU A 288 10.91 -16.79 12.03
C GLU A 288 10.69 -16.51 10.54
N LEU A 289 9.51 -16.00 10.14
CA LEU A 289 9.22 -15.61 8.76
C LEU A 289 10.26 -14.64 8.20
N LEU A 290 10.56 -13.57 8.94
CA LEU A 290 11.51 -12.55 8.48
C LEU A 290 12.96 -13.02 8.49
N THR A 291 13.29 -13.99 9.34
CA THR A 291 14.63 -14.58 9.41
C THR A 291 14.85 -15.58 8.28
N CYS A 292 13.87 -16.44 8.02
CA CYS A 292 13.93 -17.47 6.97
C CYS A 292 13.68 -16.92 5.57
N ASN A 293 12.93 -15.82 5.45
CA ASN A 293 12.65 -15.15 4.19
C ASN A 293 12.98 -13.65 4.29
N PRO A 294 14.27 -13.27 4.17
CA PRO A 294 14.68 -11.86 4.20
C PRO A 294 14.14 -11.05 3.01
N ASN A 295 13.62 -11.71 1.96
CA ASN A 295 13.00 -11.06 0.82
C ASN A 295 11.50 -10.77 1.02
N PHE A 296 10.90 -11.21 2.13
CA PHE A 296 9.49 -10.99 2.42
C PHE A 296 9.13 -9.50 2.49
N VAL A 297 10.00 -8.68 3.09
CA VAL A 297 9.84 -7.21 3.12
C VAL A 297 10.96 -6.57 2.33
N GLN A 298 10.59 -5.72 1.37
CA GLN A 298 11.53 -4.96 0.57
C GLN A 298 11.21 -3.47 0.58
N PRO A 299 12.22 -2.60 0.37
CA PRO A 299 13.66 -2.89 0.39
C PRO A 299 14.21 -3.25 1.79
N SER A 300 15.46 -3.69 1.89
CA SER A 300 16.05 -4.23 3.13
C SER A 300 16.01 -3.28 4.34
N PHE A 301 16.04 -1.97 4.14
CA PHE A 301 15.88 -1.03 5.26
C PHE A 301 14.46 -1.02 5.84
N ARG A 302 13.43 -1.36 5.04
CA ARG A 302 12.07 -1.58 5.53
C ARG A 302 11.96 -2.88 6.32
N LEU A 303 12.68 -3.93 5.92
CA LEU A 303 12.79 -5.15 6.72
C LEU A 303 13.33 -4.83 8.12
N ASN A 304 14.37 -3.99 8.22
CA ASN A 304 14.95 -3.60 9.51
C ASN A 304 13.93 -2.86 10.40
N GLU A 305 13.12 -1.96 9.83
CA GLU A 305 12.03 -1.29 10.54
C GLU A 305 11.01 -2.30 11.09
N VAL A 306 10.54 -3.23 10.23
CA VAL A 306 9.55 -4.26 10.63
C VAL A 306 10.11 -5.19 11.70
N GLN A 307 11.35 -5.65 11.56
CA GLN A 307 12.03 -6.46 12.57
C GLN A 307 12.14 -5.72 13.91
N SER A 308 12.41 -4.41 13.89
CA SER A 308 12.46 -3.59 15.10
C SER A 308 11.11 -3.52 15.81
N TRP A 309 10.00 -3.37 15.06
CA TRP A 309 8.65 -3.36 15.63
C TRP A 309 8.32 -4.69 16.31
N ILE A 310 8.59 -5.81 15.63
CA ILE A 310 8.29 -7.14 16.18
C ILE A 310 9.13 -7.42 17.43
N LYS A 311 10.43 -7.10 17.40
CA LYS A 311 11.34 -7.25 18.56
C LYS A 311 10.94 -6.40 19.76
N SER A 312 10.23 -5.29 19.54
CA SER A 312 9.75 -4.41 20.60
C SER A 312 8.54 -4.98 21.36
N GLY A 313 7.99 -6.10 20.90
CA GLY A 313 6.83 -6.76 21.47
C GLY A 313 5.55 -6.44 20.72
N LEU A 314 4.84 -7.47 20.26
CA LEU A 314 3.55 -7.31 19.61
C LEU A 314 2.41 -7.28 20.63
N ARG A 315 1.45 -6.39 20.41
CA ARG A 315 0.23 -6.30 21.21
C ARG A 315 -0.98 -6.61 20.38
N ASP A 316 -1.95 -7.21 21.06
CA ASP A 316 -3.25 -7.50 20.50
C ASP A 316 -3.95 -6.19 20.10
N PHE A 317 -4.72 -6.25 19.01
CA PHE A 317 -5.38 -5.06 18.47
C PHE A 317 -6.86 -5.30 18.25
N SER A 318 -7.62 -4.24 18.35
CA SER A 318 -9.07 -4.29 18.22
C SER A 318 -9.49 -4.46 16.75
N ILE A 319 -10.27 -5.49 16.46
CA ILE A 319 -10.81 -5.85 15.14
C ILE A 319 -12.29 -5.53 14.96
N SER A 320 -12.93 -4.88 15.95
CA SER A 320 -14.28 -4.34 15.81
C SER A 320 -14.41 -2.96 16.44
N ARG A 321 -15.49 -2.25 16.12
CA ARG A 321 -15.88 -0.98 16.75
C ARG A 321 -17.38 -0.95 17.00
N ALA A 322 -17.78 -0.52 18.19
CA ALA A 322 -19.18 -0.27 18.52
C ALA A 322 -19.70 1.08 17.96
N SER A 323 -18.80 2.05 17.82
CA SER A 323 -19.12 3.45 17.50
C SER A 323 -19.18 3.77 16.01
N VAL A 324 -18.92 2.78 15.13
CA VAL A 324 -18.85 2.96 13.68
C VAL A 324 -19.98 2.20 13.02
N GLU A 325 -20.91 2.92 12.39
CA GLU A 325 -22.05 2.29 11.70
C GLU A 325 -21.74 1.90 10.25
N TRP A 326 -20.83 2.61 9.59
CA TRP A 326 -20.51 2.39 8.18
C TRP A 326 -19.38 1.35 8.00
N GLY A 327 -19.76 0.08 7.90
CA GLY A 327 -18.86 -1.04 7.63
C GLY A 327 -19.56 -2.40 7.68
N ILE A 328 -18.78 -3.47 7.66
CA ILE A 328 -19.31 -4.83 7.72
C ILE A 328 -19.66 -5.20 9.17
N PRO A 329 -20.89 -5.64 9.49
CA PRO A 329 -21.23 -6.05 10.84
C PRO A 329 -20.51 -7.35 11.23
N VAL A 330 -20.09 -7.44 12.48
CA VAL A 330 -19.51 -8.65 13.06
C VAL A 330 -20.54 -9.80 13.00
N PRO A 331 -20.17 -11.01 12.52
CA PRO A 331 -21.05 -12.16 12.55
C PRO A 331 -21.59 -12.40 13.97
N ASN A 332 -22.92 -12.50 14.10
CA ASN A 332 -23.64 -12.71 15.36
C ASN A 332 -23.63 -11.53 16.36
N ASP A 333 -23.00 -10.39 16.05
CA ASP A 333 -23.11 -9.16 16.85
C ASP A 333 -23.25 -7.92 15.94
N ARG A 334 -24.50 -7.57 15.60
CA ARG A 334 -24.79 -6.43 14.73
C ARG A 334 -24.54 -5.06 15.36
N LYS A 335 -24.23 -5.01 16.67
CA LYS A 335 -23.85 -3.75 17.33
C LYS A 335 -22.38 -3.42 17.14
N GLN A 336 -21.62 -4.35 16.57
CA GLN A 336 -20.19 -4.23 16.34
C GLN A 336 -19.94 -4.28 14.83
N THR A 337 -19.09 -3.39 14.37
CA THR A 337 -18.64 -3.31 12.98
C THR A 337 -17.20 -3.76 12.90
N ILE A 338 -16.86 -4.61 11.93
CA ILE A 338 -15.50 -5.06 11.67
C ILE A 338 -14.61 -3.86 11.39
N TYR A 339 -13.44 -3.85 12.02
CA TYR A 339 -12.44 -2.82 11.86
C TYR A 339 -11.93 -2.73 10.41
N VAL A 340 -11.83 -1.51 9.88
CA VAL A 340 -11.51 -1.24 8.47
C VAL A 340 -10.28 -1.99 7.97
N TRP A 341 -9.21 -2.12 8.76
CA TRP A 341 -8.01 -2.80 8.29
C TRP A 341 -8.17 -4.33 8.25
N PHE A 342 -9.02 -4.90 9.10
CA PHE A 342 -9.34 -6.33 9.03
C PHE A 342 -10.11 -6.64 7.74
N ASP A 343 -11.02 -5.73 7.38
CA ASP A 343 -11.84 -5.75 6.17
C ASP A 343 -11.01 -5.50 4.89
N ALA A 344 -10.39 -4.33 4.77
CA ALA A 344 -9.70 -3.87 3.56
C ALA A 344 -8.55 -4.80 3.11
N LEU A 345 -7.82 -5.41 4.04
CA LEU A 345 -6.74 -6.37 3.70
C LEU A 345 -7.29 -7.62 2.97
N LEU A 346 -8.52 -8.03 3.26
CA LEU A 346 -9.19 -9.14 2.57
C LEU A 346 -9.67 -8.76 1.17
N GLY A 347 -9.63 -7.47 0.82
CA GLY A 347 -9.85 -6.98 -0.53
C GLY A 347 -8.89 -7.62 -1.54
N TYR A 348 -7.65 -7.92 -1.13
CA TYR A 348 -6.67 -8.60 -1.97
C TYR A 348 -7.11 -10.02 -2.35
N VAL A 349 -7.71 -10.75 -1.41
CA VAL A 349 -8.16 -12.12 -1.62
C VAL A 349 -9.48 -12.13 -2.36
N SER A 350 -10.49 -11.44 -1.84
CA SER A 350 -11.85 -11.38 -2.41
C SER A 350 -11.90 -10.87 -3.85
N SER A 351 -11.00 -9.97 -4.25
CA SER A 351 -10.89 -9.49 -5.65
C SER A 351 -10.61 -10.59 -6.66
N LEU A 352 -10.04 -11.72 -6.22
CA LEU A 352 -9.70 -12.86 -7.07
C LEU A 352 -10.91 -13.72 -7.43
N LEU A 353 -12.06 -13.52 -6.78
CA LEU A 353 -13.30 -14.19 -7.16
C LEU A 353 -13.61 -13.95 -8.65
N LYS A 354 -14.04 -15.02 -9.33
CA LYS A 354 -14.51 -14.93 -10.70
C LYS A 354 -15.97 -14.51 -10.71
N GLU A 355 -16.36 -13.83 -11.77
CA GLU A 355 -17.75 -13.40 -11.95
C GLU A 355 -18.67 -14.63 -12.06
N GLY A 356 -19.80 -14.59 -11.36
CA GLY A 356 -20.77 -15.69 -11.33
C GLY A 356 -20.41 -16.88 -10.44
N GLU A 357 -19.23 -16.89 -9.81
CA GLU A 357 -18.90 -17.88 -8.77
C GLU A 357 -19.49 -17.47 -7.41
N GLU A 358 -19.86 -18.47 -6.61
CA GLU A 358 -20.24 -18.26 -5.21
C GLU A 358 -19.08 -17.59 -4.43
N PRO A 359 -19.36 -16.57 -3.60
CA PRO A 359 -18.33 -15.75 -2.99
C PRO A 359 -17.76 -16.40 -1.71
N THR A 360 -17.07 -17.53 -1.86
CA THR A 360 -16.40 -18.22 -0.75
C THR A 360 -14.90 -17.92 -0.72
N LEU A 361 -14.32 -17.95 0.47
CA LEU A 361 -12.90 -17.70 0.70
C LEU A 361 -12.03 -18.73 -0.06
N ASP A 362 -12.41 -20.01 -0.06
CA ASP A 362 -11.64 -21.05 -0.76
C ASP A 362 -11.63 -20.87 -2.28
N LYS A 363 -12.74 -20.40 -2.86
CA LYS A 363 -12.82 -20.09 -4.31
C LYS A 363 -11.91 -18.90 -4.65
N ALA A 364 -11.93 -17.86 -3.84
CA ALA A 364 -11.03 -16.71 -3.98
C ALA A 364 -9.55 -17.14 -3.91
N ILE A 365 -9.19 -18.00 -2.94
CA ILE A 365 -7.83 -18.53 -2.79
C ILE A 365 -7.41 -19.33 -4.03
N SER A 366 -8.24 -20.27 -4.47
CA SER A 366 -7.95 -21.14 -5.61
C SER A 366 -7.78 -20.38 -6.95
N SER A 367 -8.26 -19.14 -7.02
CA SER A 367 -8.25 -18.32 -8.22
C SER A 367 -6.95 -17.52 -8.43
N GLY A 368 -6.08 -17.43 -7.43
CA GLY A 368 -4.78 -16.76 -7.62
C GLY A 368 -3.96 -16.49 -6.37
N TRP A 369 -4.41 -16.88 -5.18
CA TRP A 369 -3.67 -16.66 -3.93
C TRP A 369 -2.58 -17.74 -3.76
N PRO A 370 -1.38 -17.42 -3.22
CA PRO A 370 -0.95 -16.15 -2.63
C PRO A 370 -0.53 -15.07 -3.62
N ALA A 371 -0.66 -13.80 -3.20
CA ALA A 371 -0.12 -12.66 -3.94
C ALA A 371 1.40 -12.79 -4.13
N SER A 372 1.88 -12.52 -5.33
CA SER A 372 3.31 -12.51 -5.65
C SER A 372 3.98 -11.23 -5.17
N LEU A 373 3.26 -10.10 -5.16
CA LEU A 373 3.76 -8.82 -4.67
C LEU A 373 2.60 -7.94 -4.18
N HIS A 374 2.73 -7.43 -2.96
CA HIS A 374 1.98 -6.26 -2.50
C HIS A 374 2.88 -5.02 -2.64
N LEU A 375 2.49 -4.07 -3.51
CA LEU A 375 3.20 -2.80 -3.65
C LEU A 375 2.46 -1.72 -2.86
N ILE A 376 3.10 -1.16 -1.83
CA ILE A 376 2.44 -0.25 -0.88
C ILE A 376 3.31 0.95 -0.52
N GLY A 377 2.67 2.01 -0.01
CA GLY A 377 3.36 3.12 0.65
C GLY A 377 3.91 2.70 2.03
N LYS A 378 5.00 3.33 2.46
CA LYS A 378 5.64 3.06 3.77
C LYS A 378 4.71 3.30 4.97
N ASP A 379 3.72 4.18 4.83
CA ASP A 379 2.76 4.57 5.87
C ASP A 379 1.86 3.42 6.33
N ILE A 380 1.63 2.44 5.46
CA ILE A 380 0.76 1.29 5.74
C ILE A 380 1.55 -0.03 5.86
N LEU A 381 2.88 0.06 5.98
CA LEU A 381 3.77 -1.10 6.03
C LEU A 381 3.51 -2.00 7.24
N ARG A 382 3.22 -1.44 8.41
CA ARG A 382 2.92 -2.22 9.64
C ARG A 382 1.73 -3.15 9.42
N PHE A 383 0.67 -2.67 8.78
CA PHE A 383 -0.52 -3.47 8.49
C PHE A 383 -0.21 -4.64 7.56
N HIS A 384 0.64 -4.44 6.55
CA HIS A 384 0.92 -5.47 5.54
C HIS A 384 2.02 -6.46 5.92
N ALA A 385 2.99 -6.02 6.73
CA ALA A 385 4.15 -6.82 7.11
C ALA A 385 4.04 -7.45 8.51
N VAL A 386 3.09 -7.01 9.34
CA VAL A 386 2.89 -7.54 10.70
C VAL A 386 1.45 -8.05 10.88
N TYR A 387 0.44 -7.22 10.64
CA TYR A 387 -0.94 -7.58 11.00
C TYR A 387 -1.50 -8.59 9.99
N TRP A 388 -1.35 -8.30 8.70
CA TRP A 388 -1.84 -9.13 7.62
C TRP A 388 -1.26 -10.55 7.66
N PRO A 389 0.06 -10.77 7.81
CA PRO A 389 0.61 -12.12 7.85
C PRO A 389 0.16 -12.88 9.09
N ALA A 390 0.02 -12.23 10.25
CA ALA A 390 -0.52 -12.88 11.44
C ALA A 390 -2.00 -13.29 11.28
N MET A 391 -2.83 -12.42 10.69
CA MET A 391 -4.22 -12.75 10.37
C MET A 391 -4.29 -13.94 9.40
N LEU A 392 -3.44 -13.96 8.37
CA LEU A 392 -3.36 -15.08 7.42
C LEU A 392 -2.93 -16.38 8.10
N MET A 393 -1.91 -16.35 8.98
CA MET A 393 -1.46 -17.51 9.76
C MET A 393 -2.61 -18.06 10.62
N SER A 394 -3.36 -17.17 11.28
CA SER A 394 -4.53 -17.53 12.09
C SER A 394 -5.63 -18.21 11.29
N ALA A 395 -5.92 -17.71 10.09
CA ALA A 395 -6.88 -18.31 9.18
C ALA A 395 -6.35 -19.54 8.42
N GLY A 396 -5.11 -19.98 8.66
CA GLY A 396 -4.47 -21.11 7.99
C GLY A 396 -4.19 -20.87 6.50
N LEU A 397 -3.99 -19.61 6.09
CA LEU A 397 -3.76 -19.23 4.70
C LEU A 397 -2.28 -19.01 4.39
N MET A 398 -1.92 -19.27 3.12
CA MET A 398 -0.58 -18.96 2.60
C MET A 398 -0.29 -17.46 2.67
N LEU A 399 0.95 -17.11 2.96
CA LEU A 399 1.41 -15.72 3.01
C LEU A 399 1.72 -15.17 1.61
N PRO A 400 1.60 -13.85 1.39
CA PRO A 400 2.13 -13.23 0.18
C PRO A 400 3.63 -13.48 0.04
N LYS A 401 4.16 -13.49 -1.18
CA LYS A 401 5.59 -13.75 -1.41
C LYS A 401 6.47 -12.57 -0.99
N VAL A 402 6.04 -11.34 -1.33
CA VAL A 402 6.80 -10.10 -1.09
C VAL A 402 5.84 -8.94 -0.76
N VAL A 403 6.24 -8.11 0.20
CA VAL A 403 5.67 -6.79 0.50
C VAL A 403 6.73 -5.73 0.19
N PHE A 404 6.48 -4.86 -0.76
CA PHE A 404 7.38 -3.77 -1.13
C PHE A 404 6.84 -2.43 -0.66
N GLY A 405 7.55 -1.77 0.27
CA GLY A 405 7.18 -0.48 0.86
C GLY A 405 7.96 0.70 0.26
N HIS A 406 7.35 1.43 -0.68
CA HIS A 406 7.98 2.60 -1.30
C HIS A 406 7.87 3.87 -0.43
N GLY A 407 8.72 4.87 -0.73
CA GLY A 407 8.73 6.15 -0.03
C GLY A 407 7.58 7.09 -0.43
N PHE A 408 7.52 8.26 0.22
CA PHE A 408 6.63 9.34 -0.20
C PHE A 408 7.24 10.12 -1.37
N LEU A 409 6.38 10.61 -2.26
CA LEU A 409 6.79 11.60 -3.23
C LEU A 409 6.99 12.96 -2.53
N THR A 410 8.12 13.59 -2.80
CA THR A 410 8.38 14.97 -2.38
C THR A 410 8.39 15.88 -3.62
N LYS A 411 8.21 17.20 -3.43
CA LYS A 411 8.21 18.17 -4.54
C LYS A 411 9.47 18.09 -5.42
N LEU A 412 10.62 17.66 -4.88
CA LEU A 412 11.86 17.53 -5.63
C LEU A 412 11.84 16.42 -6.69
N CYS A 413 11.02 15.38 -6.50
CA CYS A 413 10.92 14.26 -7.45
C CYS A 413 10.19 14.61 -8.76
N LEU A 414 9.57 15.79 -8.86
CA LEU A 414 8.76 16.19 -10.01
C LEU A 414 9.56 16.90 -11.13
N PHE A 415 10.84 17.18 -10.90
CA PHE A 415 11.72 17.87 -11.86
C PHE A 415 12.65 16.94 -12.64
N PHE A 416 12.55 15.62 -12.40
CA PHE A 416 13.20 14.56 -13.17
C PHE A 416 12.13 13.70 -13.83
#